data_AF-A0A327NZY6-F1
#
_entry.id   AF-A0A327NZY6-F1
#
_cell.length_a   1.000
_cell.length_b   1.000
_cell.length_c   1.000
_cell.angle_alpha   90.00
_cell.angle_beta   90.00
_cell.angle_gamma   90.00
#
_symmetry.space_group_name_H-M   'P 1'
#
loop_
_entity.id
_entity.type
_entity.pdbx_description
1 polymer ?
#
loop_
_entity_poly.entity_id
_entity_poly.type
_entity_poly.pdbx_seq_one_letter_code
_entity_poly.pdbx_strand_id
1 'polypeptide(L)'
;MYKILITLLLYMQMIQLVSAQGSTTESISSEEVTGIELIDSLFIFSDSVNLNQTKTSGAILSRVINKAQRYAYDLSELNIKLAEAMDTTDMSERLAIINIVAKRVKTKTESDSGYLNHRYLIGMENLVSTVVDENTAIQKKIQERVDLLSTVGDKLNSMKSDSLFAMTLRDTTLVPAINTELNMLKKAMKTIDFVYLE
;
A
#
# COMPACT_ATOMS: atom_id res chain seq x y z
N MET A 1 22.56 -49.11 -32.17
CA MET A 1 21.48 -49.97 -31.62
C MET A 1 21.15 -49.75 -30.14
N TYR A 2 22.10 -49.43 -29.24
CA TYR A 2 21.83 -49.37 -27.79
C TYR A 2 20.68 -48.45 -27.30
N LYS A 3 20.42 -47.29 -27.93
CA LYS A 3 19.41 -46.33 -27.42
C LYS A 3 17.97 -46.89 -27.39
N ILE A 4 17.61 -47.79 -28.31
CA ILE A 4 16.27 -48.39 -28.40
C ILE A 4 16.04 -49.40 -27.25
N LEU A 5 17.10 -50.09 -26.82
CA LEU A 5 17.02 -51.07 -25.73
C LEU A 5 16.71 -50.40 -24.38
N ILE A 6 17.30 -49.23 -24.14
CA ILE A 6 17.14 -48.45 -22.89
C ILE A 6 15.71 -47.90 -22.79
N THR A 7 15.13 -47.40 -23.88
CA THR A 7 13.74 -46.90 -23.90
C THR A 7 12.71 -48.01 -23.63
N LEU A 8 12.97 -49.24 -24.07
CA LEU A 8 12.06 -50.37 -23.86
C LEU A 8 12.13 -50.89 -22.42
N LEU A 9 13.32 -50.87 -21.80
CA LEU A 9 13.53 -51.29 -20.41
C LEU A 9 12.87 -50.33 -19.39
N LEU A 10 12.85 -49.03 -19.68
CA LEU A 10 12.11 -48.03 -18.87
C LEU A 10 10.59 -48.20 -18.97
N TYR A 11 10.05 -48.55 -20.14
CA TYR A 11 8.60 -48.71 -20.31
C TYR A 11 8.03 -49.90 -19.54
N MET A 12 8.84 -50.95 -19.32
CA MET A 12 8.41 -52.17 -18.64
C MET A 12 8.16 -51.98 -17.14
N GLN A 13 8.79 -51.00 -16.48
CA GLN A 13 8.60 -50.73 -15.05
C GLN A 13 7.27 -50.03 -14.73
N MET A 14 6.70 -49.27 -15.68
CA MET A 14 5.45 -48.50 -15.46
C MET A 14 4.16 -49.36 -15.48
N ILE A 15 4.26 -50.64 -15.85
CA ILE A 15 3.09 -51.55 -15.98
C ILE A 15 2.84 -52.36 -14.70
N GLN A 16 3.84 -52.48 -13.81
CA GLN A 16 3.79 -53.37 -12.63
C GLN A 16 3.13 -52.76 -11.38
N LEU A 17 2.64 -51.51 -11.43
CA LEU A 17 2.02 -50.83 -10.27
C LEU A 17 0.51 -50.52 -10.46
N VAL A 18 -0.17 -51.26 -11.34
CA VAL A 18 -1.60 -51.09 -11.67
C VAL A 18 -2.42 -52.38 -11.39
N SER A 19 -1.82 -53.42 -10.80
CA SER A 19 -2.48 -54.73 -10.61
C SER A 19 -2.17 -55.40 -9.27
N ALA A 20 -2.72 -54.87 -8.17
CA ALA A 20 -2.85 -55.59 -6.91
C ALA A 20 -4.13 -55.12 -6.15
N GLN A 21 -4.90 -56.09 -5.64
CA GLN A 21 -6.01 -55.93 -4.69
C GLN A 21 -7.24 -55.09 -5.11
N GLY A 22 -8.14 -55.73 -5.87
CA GLY A 22 -9.49 -56.00 -5.34
C GLY A 22 -9.54 -57.47 -4.89
N SER A 23 -10.52 -57.97 -4.12
CA SER A 23 -11.71 -57.40 -3.47
C SER A 23 -11.99 -58.28 -2.21
N THR A 24 -13.04 -58.19 -1.38
CA THR A 24 -14.37 -57.54 -1.39
C THR A 24 -14.40 -56.40 -0.32
N THR A 25 -15.48 -55.90 0.32
CA THR A 25 -16.90 -56.30 0.52
C THR A 25 -17.82 -55.06 0.54
N GLU A 26 -19.12 -55.31 0.47
CA GLU A 26 -20.22 -54.34 0.37
C GLU A 26 -20.38 -53.42 1.59
N SER A 27 -20.71 -52.15 1.34
CA SER A 27 -21.79 -51.46 2.04
C SER A 27 -22.30 -50.30 1.18
N ILE A 28 -23.63 -50.16 1.11
CA ILE A 28 -24.29 -49.06 0.39
C ILE A 28 -24.56 -47.95 1.40
N SER A 29 -23.93 -46.79 1.22
CA SER A 29 -24.35 -45.54 1.86
C SER A 29 -24.22 -44.39 0.86
N SER A 30 -25.31 -44.15 0.13
CA SER A 30 -25.50 -42.90 -0.61
C SER A 30 -25.78 -41.77 0.37
N GLU A 31 -24.73 -41.19 0.94
CA GLU A 31 -24.83 -39.93 1.66
C GLU A 31 -24.55 -38.78 0.70
N GLU A 32 -25.57 -37.93 0.50
CA GLU A 32 -25.36 -36.62 -0.09
C GLU A 32 -24.40 -35.84 0.81
N VAL A 33 -23.26 -35.38 0.29
CA VAL A 33 -22.38 -34.45 1.01
C VAL A 33 -23.15 -33.16 1.19
N THR A 34 -23.82 -33.04 2.34
CA THR A 34 -24.80 -31.97 2.57
C THR A 34 -24.16 -30.61 2.35
N GLY A 35 -24.91 -29.69 1.72
CA GLY A 35 -24.42 -28.36 1.31
C GLY A 35 -24.08 -27.40 2.45
N ILE A 36 -23.74 -27.91 3.64
CA ILE A 36 -23.46 -27.17 4.87
C ILE A 36 -21.95 -27.07 5.08
N GLU A 37 -21.16 -28.14 4.89
CA GLU A 37 -19.69 -28.08 4.98
C GLU A 37 -19.07 -27.19 3.88
N LEU A 38 -19.71 -27.11 2.71
CA LEU A 38 -19.29 -26.21 1.63
C LEU A 38 -19.47 -24.72 1.98
N ILE A 39 -20.32 -24.38 2.94
CA ILE A 39 -20.53 -23.00 3.40
C ILE A 39 -19.40 -22.54 4.32
N ASP A 40 -18.79 -23.44 5.09
CA ASP A 40 -17.88 -23.09 6.21
C ASP A 40 -16.48 -22.60 5.75
N SER A 41 -16.21 -22.57 4.44
CA SER A 41 -14.97 -22.04 3.87
C SER A 41 -15.21 -21.29 2.55
N LEU A 42 -15.95 -20.18 2.61
CA LEU A 42 -16.06 -19.23 1.48
C LEU A 42 -14.73 -18.50 1.17
N PHE A 43 -13.82 -18.43 2.14
CA PHE A 43 -12.53 -17.73 2.03
C PHE A 43 -11.36 -18.71 2.22
N ILE A 44 -10.40 -18.66 1.31
CA ILE A 44 -9.06 -19.21 1.46
C ILE A 44 -8.14 -18.08 1.94
N PHE A 45 -7.38 -18.37 2.98
CA PHE A 45 -6.29 -17.52 3.45
C PHE A 45 -4.96 -18.15 3.01
N SER A 46 -3.97 -17.33 2.67
CA SER A 46 -2.57 -17.78 2.64
C SER A 46 -2.10 -18.12 4.05
N ASP A 47 -1.13 -19.05 4.18
CA ASP A 47 -0.71 -19.71 5.44
C ASP A 47 -0.18 -18.79 6.57
N SER A 48 -0.14 -17.47 6.36
CA SER A 48 0.26 -16.46 7.34
C SER A 48 -0.86 -16.01 8.29
N VAL A 49 -2.14 -16.31 8.02
CA VAL A 49 -3.28 -15.73 8.75
C VAL A 49 -3.94 -16.75 9.69
N ASN A 50 -3.40 -16.89 10.90
CA ASN A 50 -3.89 -17.84 11.91
C ASN A 50 -5.18 -17.36 12.61
N LEU A 51 -6.34 -17.73 12.06
CA LEU A 51 -7.67 -17.34 12.56
C LEU A 51 -8.31 -18.41 13.44
N ASN A 52 -7.86 -18.51 14.69
CA ASN A 52 -8.56 -19.22 15.75
C ASN A 52 -9.92 -18.58 16.09
N GLN A 53 -11.00 -18.92 15.37
CA GLN A 53 -12.38 -18.78 15.86
C GLN A 53 -13.44 -19.47 14.98
N THR A 54 -14.21 -20.36 15.60
CA THR A 54 -15.49 -20.90 15.11
C THR A 54 -16.49 -19.76 14.88
N LYS A 55 -16.68 -19.32 13.63
CA LYS A 55 -17.58 -18.22 13.26
C LYS A 55 -18.29 -18.51 11.95
N THR A 56 -19.62 -18.46 11.98
CA THR A 56 -20.45 -18.70 10.82
C THR A 56 -20.09 -17.76 9.67
N SER A 57 -20.10 -18.28 8.44
CA SER A 57 -19.60 -17.59 7.26
C SER A 57 -20.27 -16.23 7.01
N GLY A 58 -21.54 -16.06 7.39
CA GLY A 58 -22.24 -14.76 7.33
C GLY A 58 -21.68 -13.70 8.28
N ALA A 59 -21.18 -14.08 9.46
CA ALA A 59 -20.52 -13.15 10.38
C ALA A 59 -19.12 -12.74 9.88
N ILE A 60 -18.43 -13.65 9.18
CA ILE A 60 -17.17 -13.35 8.47
C ILE A 60 -17.46 -12.42 7.29
N LEU A 61 -18.49 -12.73 6.47
CA LEU A 61 -18.90 -11.95 5.31
C LEU A 61 -19.25 -10.51 5.68
N SER A 62 -20.09 -10.32 6.69
CA SER A 62 -20.45 -8.99 7.21
C SER A 62 -19.23 -8.20 7.69
N ARG A 63 -18.28 -8.87 8.38
CA ARG A 63 -17.01 -8.25 8.79
C ARG A 63 -16.15 -7.85 7.60
N VAL A 64 -16.11 -8.63 6.52
CA VAL A 64 -15.38 -8.29 5.28
C VAL A 64 -16.02 -7.09 4.58
N ILE A 65 -17.35 -7.06 4.41
CA ILE A 65 -18.07 -5.95 3.76
C ILE A 65 -17.82 -4.63 4.51
N ASN A 66 -18.07 -4.59 5.82
CA ASN A 66 -17.86 -3.38 6.63
C ASN A 66 -16.41 -2.87 6.54
N LYS A 67 -15.43 -3.78 6.44
CA LYS A 67 -14.01 -3.44 6.36
C LYS A 67 -13.60 -2.98 4.95
N ALA A 68 -14.13 -3.59 3.89
CA ALA A 68 -13.95 -3.15 2.52
C ALA A 68 -14.56 -1.76 2.27
N GLN A 69 -15.77 -1.51 2.79
CA GLN A 69 -16.43 -0.20 2.73
C GLN A 69 -15.62 0.88 3.47
N ARG A 70 -15.10 0.56 4.67
CA ARG A 70 -14.19 1.46 5.40
C ARG A 70 -12.92 1.75 4.59
N TYR A 71 -12.26 0.73 4.04
CA TYR A 71 -11.06 0.96 3.24
C TYR A 71 -11.34 1.70 1.92
N ALA A 72 -12.54 1.57 1.33
CA ALA A 72 -12.93 2.40 0.19
C ALA A 72 -13.05 3.89 0.57
N TYR A 73 -13.55 4.19 1.77
CA TYR A 73 -13.55 5.54 2.33
C TYR A 73 -12.13 6.03 2.65
N ASP A 74 -11.35 5.23 3.38
CA ASP A 74 -9.96 5.57 3.77
C ASP A 74 -9.08 5.82 2.53
N LEU A 75 -9.18 5.00 1.47
CA LEU A 75 -8.46 5.21 0.21
C LEU A 75 -8.94 6.45 -0.56
N SER A 76 -10.21 6.82 -0.47
CA SER A 76 -10.72 8.07 -1.04
C SER A 76 -10.14 9.30 -0.31
N GLU A 77 -10.08 9.25 1.02
CA GLU A 77 -9.41 10.26 1.85
C GLU A 77 -7.93 10.41 1.50
N LEU A 78 -7.21 9.28 1.30
CA LEU A 78 -5.81 9.29 0.87
C LEU A 78 -5.63 9.92 -0.52
N ASN A 79 -6.47 9.54 -1.49
CA ASN A 79 -6.38 10.02 -2.87
C ASN A 79 -6.58 11.55 -2.96
N ILE A 80 -7.52 12.10 -2.19
CA ILE A 80 -7.75 13.56 -2.11
C ILE A 80 -6.50 14.26 -1.55
N LYS A 81 -5.90 13.73 -0.49
CA LYS A 81 -4.70 14.30 0.16
C LYS A 81 -3.43 14.22 -0.71
N LEU A 82 -3.31 13.21 -1.56
CA LEU A 82 -2.24 13.12 -2.57
C LEU A 82 -2.46 14.13 -3.70
N ALA A 83 -3.68 14.21 -4.24
CA ALA A 83 -4.04 15.13 -5.32
C ALA A 83 -3.95 16.62 -4.93
N GLU A 84 -4.05 16.94 -3.64
CA GLU A 84 -3.74 18.27 -3.10
C GLU A 84 -2.24 18.58 -3.26
N ALA A 85 -1.88 19.30 -4.31
CA ALA A 85 -0.49 19.72 -4.57
C ALA A 85 -0.06 20.85 -3.61
N MET A 86 1.20 20.82 -3.17
CA MET A 86 1.80 21.93 -2.41
C MET A 86 1.98 23.14 -3.34
N ASP A 87 1.45 24.31 -2.98
CA ASP A 87 1.66 25.54 -3.75
C ASP A 87 3.12 26.01 -3.64
N THR A 88 3.91 25.69 -4.65
CA THR A 88 5.31 26.10 -4.79
C THR A 88 5.47 27.52 -5.35
N THR A 89 4.39 28.20 -5.75
CA THR A 89 4.44 29.51 -6.43
C THR A 89 4.92 30.60 -5.47
N ASP A 90 4.19 30.78 -4.36
CA ASP A 90 4.54 31.69 -3.25
C ASP A 90 5.93 31.35 -2.66
N MET A 91 6.24 30.06 -2.55
CA MET A 91 7.53 29.59 -2.01
C MET A 91 8.70 29.93 -2.96
N SER A 92 8.52 29.78 -4.27
CA SER A 92 9.53 30.10 -5.29
C SER A 92 9.85 31.59 -5.33
N GLU A 93 8.83 32.45 -5.29
CA GLU A 93 9.01 33.91 -5.27
C GLU A 93 9.74 34.36 -4.00
N ARG A 94 9.34 33.88 -2.81
CA ARG A 94 10.01 34.18 -1.54
C ARG A 94 11.46 33.70 -1.52
N LEU A 95 11.75 32.48 -1.99
CA LEU A 95 13.11 31.96 -2.08
C LEU A 95 14.00 32.79 -3.03
N ALA A 96 13.45 33.30 -4.14
CA ALA A 96 14.16 34.20 -5.03
C ALA A 96 14.51 35.53 -4.34
N ILE A 97 13.57 36.12 -3.59
CA ILE A 97 13.77 37.34 -2.80
C ILE A 97 14.85 37.11 -1.72
N ILE A 98 14.73 36.03 -0.93
CA ILE A 98 15.72 35.61 0.08
C ILE A 98 17.13 35.51 -0.53
N ASN A 99 17.25 34.86 -1.70
CA ASN A 99 18.53 34.67 -2.39
C ASN A 99 19.13 36.01 -2.88
N ILE A 100 18.32 36.92 -3.41
CA ILE A 100 18.74 38.28 -3.79
C ILE A 100 19.19 39.09 -2.58
N VAL A 101 18.46 39.01 -1.47
CA VAL A 101 18.78 39.71 -0.22
C VAL A 101 20.10 39.16 0.38
N ALA A 102 20.24 37.84 0.51
CA ALA A 102 21.46 37.20 1.02
C ALA A 102 22.70 37.54 0.18
N LYS A 103 22.57 37.59 -1.16
CA LYS A 103 23.65 38.04 -2.06
C LYS A 103 24.02 39.50 -1.83
N ARG A 104 23.04 40.40 -1.72
CA ARG A 104 23.29 41.84 -1.43
C ARG A 104 23.96 42.04 -0.08
N VAL A 105 23.51 41.31 0.95
CA VAL A 105 24.14 41.28 2.28
C VAL A 105 25.60 40.87 2.16
N LYS A 106 25.87 39.70 1.56
CA LYS A 106 27.22 39.17 1.37
C LYS A 106 28.14 40.17 0.65
N THR A 107 27.76 40.62 -0.54
CA THR A 107 28.58 41.56 -1.33
C THR A 107 28.84 42.86 -0.61
N LYS A 108 27.90 43.38 0.20
CA LYS A 108 28.10 44.63 0.93
C LYS A 108 29.00 44.46 2.17
N THR A 109 28.86 43.36 2.91
CA THR A 109 29.76 43.00 4.01
C THR A 109 31.19 42.74 3.51
N GLU A 110 31.36 42.13 2.34
CA GLU A 110 32.68 41.87 1.73
C GLU A 110 33.38 43.13 1.19
N SER A 111 32.65 44.23 0.95
CA SER A 111 33.18 45.43 0.28
C SER A 111 33.28 46.70 1.13
N ASP A 112 32.62 46.77 2.29
CA ASP A 112 32.49 48.02 3.07
C ASP A 112 32.95 47.89 4.53
N SER A 113 33.99 47.07 4.76
CA SER A 113 34.49 46.68 6.09
C SER A 113 35.09 47.82 6.94
N GLY A 114 35.27 49.02 6.37
CA GLY A 114 35.92 50.15 7.06
C GLY A 114 35.02 50.98 7.97
N TYR A 115 33.75 51.24 7.58
CA TYR A 115 32.91 52.26 8.23
C TYR A 115 31.41 51.92 8.23
N LEU A 116 31.03 50.77 8.80
CA LEU A 116 29.62 50.41 8.97
C LEU A 116 28.97 51.22 10.11
N ASN A 117 27.93 51.99 9.78
CA ASN A 117 27.15 52.77 10.75
C ASN A 117 26.29 51.84 11.64
N HIS A 118 26.18 52.13 12.95
CA HIS A 118 25.37 51.35 13.88
C HIS A 118 23.89 51.18 13.45
N ARG A 119 23.28 52.22 12.85
CA ARG A 119 21.91 52.13 12.30
C ARG A 119 21.82 51.18 11.09
N TYR A 120 22.90 51.06 10.31
CA TYR A 120 22.98 50.09 9.23
C TYR A 120 23.13 48.67 9.77
N LEU A 121 23.93 48.46 10.82
CA LEU A 121 24.05 47.15 11.49
C LEU A 121 22.70 46.66 12.03
N ILE A 122 21.93 47.50 12.74
CA ILE A 122 20.58 47.18 13.21
C ILE A 122 19.62 46.91 12.03
N GLY A 123 19.72 47.68 10.95
CA GLY A 123 18.92 47.46 9.75
C GLY A 123 19.21 46.10 9.08
N MET A 124 20.48 45.67 9.10
CA MET A 124 20.93 44.39 8.58
C MET A 124 20.54 43.23 9.48
N GLU A 125 20.62 43.39 10.80
CA GLU A 125 20.17 42.41 11.81
C GLU A 125 18.66 42.12 11.66
N ASN A 126 17.82 43.16 11.61
CA ASN A 126 16.38 43.02 11.38
C ASN A 126 16.08 42.31 10.04
N LEU A 127 16.79 42.70 8.96
CA LEU A 127 16.64 42.10 7.64
C LEU A 127 17.08 40.63 7.60
N VAL A 128 18.11 40.25 8.35
CA VAL A 128 18.53 38.85 8.51
C VAL A 128 17.49 38.08 9.32
N SER A 129 16.91 38.66 10.38
CA SER A 129 15.80 38.03 11.11
C SER A 129 14.63 37.74 10.17
N THR A 130 14.12 38.75 9.44
CA THR A 130 13.00 38.56 8.51
C THR A 130 13.28 37.48 7.45
N VAL A 131 14.52 37.37 6.95
CA VAL A 131 14.95 36.32 6.03
C VAL A 131 14.97 34.93 6.69
N VAL A 132 15.38 34.84 7.95
CA VAL A 132 15.32 33.60 8.75
C VAL A 132 13.87 33.21 9.03
N ASP A 133 13.02 34.15 9.42
CA ASP A 133 11.59 33.93 9.71
C ASP A 133 10.83 33.41 8.48
N GLU A 134 11.01 34.05 7.31
CA GLU A 134 10.45 33.59 6.03
C GLU A 134 10.99 32.22 5.61
N ASN A 135 12.30 31.97 5.75
CA ASN A 135 12.89 30.66 5.46
C ASN A 135 12.35 29.56 6.40
N THR A 136 12.18 29.85 7.70
CA THR A 136 11.57 28.94 8.68
C THR A 136 10.10 28.66 8.35
N ALA A 137 9.33 29.67 7.90
CA ALA A 137 7.95 29.47 7.45
C ALA A 137 7.86 28.57 6.21
N ILE A 138 8.78 28.71 5.26
CA ILE A 138 8.88 27.85 4.07
C ILE A 138 9.29 26.42 4.46
N GLN A 139 10.27 26.25 5.35
CA GLN A 139 10.65 24.94 5.89
C GLN A 139 9.48 24.26 6.62
N LYS A 140 8.67 25.00 7.38
CA LYS A 140 7.47 24.49 8.05
C LYS A 140 6.43 23.98 7.05
N LYS A 141 6.12 24.72 5.97
CA LYS A 141 5.24 24.25 4.89
C LYS A 141 5.73 22.93 4.27
N ILE A 142 7.04 22.79 4.05
CA ILE A 142 7.64 21.56 3.52
C ILE A 142 7.48 20.41 4.52
N GLN A 143 7.81 20.62 5.80
CA GLN A 143 7.70 19.59 6.83
C GLN A 143 6.25 19.11 7.00
N GLU A 144 5.28 20.03 7.03
CA GLU A 144 3.84 19.68 7.09
C GLU A 144 3.40 18.80 5.91
N ARG A 145 3.94 19.02 4.71
CA ARG A 145 3.67 18.15 3.55
C ARG A 145 4.39 16.80 3.66
N VAL A 146 5.62 16.76 4.18
CA VAL A 146 6.37 15.51 4.42
C VAL A 146 5.69 14.63 5.48
N ASP A 147 5.25 15.22 6.59
CA ASP A 147 4.56 14.53 7.68
C ASP A 147 3.20 13.97 7.20
N LEU A 148 2.49 14.73 6.37
CA LEU A 148 1.28 14.26 5.68
C LEU A 148 1.58 13.06 4.79
N LEU A 149 2.60 13.14 3.93
CA LEU A 149 2.97 12.04 3.02
C LEU A 149 3.43 10.79 3.78
N SER A 150 4.21 10.92 4.86
CA SER A 150 4.55 9.78 5.73
C SER A 150 3.29 9.15 6.32
N THR A 151 2.36 9.96 6.83
CA THR A 151 1.09 9.48 7.38
C THR A 151 0.22 8.77 6.32
N VAL A 152 0.28 9.19 5.06
CA VAL A 152 -0.33 8.47 3.94
C VAL A 152 0.36 7.13 3.70
N GLY A 153 1.69 7.11 3.66
CA GLY A 153 2.49 5.88 3.48
C GLY A 153 2.23 4.85 4.58
N ASP A 154 2.16 5.28 5.85
CA ASP A 154 1.85 4.43 6.99
C ASP A 154 0.42 3.88 6.92
N LYS A 155 -0.57 4.73 6.59
CA LYS A 155 -1.95 4.28 6.33
C LYS A 155 -2.00 3.25 5.20
N LEU A 156 -1.35 3.51 4.07
CA LEU A 156 -1.31 2.63 2.90
C LEU A 156 -0.66 1.28 3.24
N ASN A 157 0.49 1.29 3.91
CA ASN A 157 1.18 0.09 4.37
C ASN A 157 0.32 -0.73 5.34
N SER A 158 -0.37 -0.06 6.28
CA SER A 158 -1.28 -0.75 7.22
C SER A 158 -2.42 -1.47 6.48
N MET A 159 -3.03 -0.83 5.47
CA MET A 159 -4.06 -1.45 4.63
C MET A 159 -3.49 -2.60 3.78
N LYS A 160 -2.33 -2.39 3.15
CA LYS A 160 -1.63 -3.39 2.32
C LYS A 160 -1.20 -4.64 3.12
N SER A 161 -0.91 -4.48 4.41
CA SER A 161 -0.59 -5.57 5.35
C SER A 161 -1.81 -6.35 5.85
N ASP A 162 -3.04 -5.85 5.59
CA ASP A 162 -4.24 -6.42 6.19
C ASP A 162 -4.70 -7.72 5.49
N SER A 163 -5.17 -8.68 6.30
CA SER A 163 -5.62 -9.99 5.81
C SER A 163 -6.80 -9.93 4.83
N LEU A 164 -7.56 -8.82 4.77
CA LEU A 164 -8.60 -8.60 3.74
C LEU A 164 -8.02 -8.57 2.32
N PHE A 165 -6.79 -8.11 2.12
CA PHE A 165 -6.16 -8.10 0.80
C PHE A 165 -5.51 -9.45 0.47
N ALA A 166 -5.06 -10.21 1.48
CA ALA A 166 -4.56 -11.59 1.35
C ALA A 166 -5.69 -12.63 1.19
N MET A 167 -6.93 -12.33 1.60
CA MET A 167 -8.10 -13.17 1.34
C MET A 167 -8.29 -13.42 -0.16
N THR A 168 -8.53 -14.68 -0.49
CA THR A 168 -8.98 -15.13 -1.82
C THR A 168 -10.28 -15.91 -1.63
N LEU A 169 -11.32 -15.62 -2.41
CA LEU A 169 -12.58 -16.37 -2.35
C LEU A 169 -12.34 -17.79 -2.86
N ARG A 170 -12.83 -18.81 -2.14
CA ARG A 170 -12.76 -20.22 -2.56
C ARG A 170 -13.54 -20.46 -3.84
N ASP A 171 -14.69 -19.79 -3.95
CA ASP A 171 -15.53 -19.74 -5.13
C ASP A 171 -15.97 -18.29 -5.36
N THR A 172 -15.58 -17.73 -6.49
CA THR A 172 -15.92 -16.34 -6.89
C THR A 172 -17.33 -16.22 -7.50
N THR A 173 -17.99 -17.34 -7.80
CA THR A 173 -19.36 -17.39 -8.34
C THR A 173 -20.43 -17.35 -7.26
N LEU A 174 -20.12 -17.78 -6.03
CA LEU A 174 -21.04 -17.72 -4.88
C LEU A 174 -21.29 -16.28 -4.39
N VAL A 175 -20.30 -15.38 -4.49
CA VAL A 175 -20.45 -13.98 -4.05
C VAL A 175 -19.79 -12.98 -5.02
N PRO A 176 -20.32 -12.85 -6.26
CA PRO A 176 -19.67 -12.07 -7.32
C PRO A 176 -19.63 -10.57 -7.03
N ALA A 177 -20.58 -10.04 -6.24
CA ALA A 177 -20.58 -8.63 -5.82
C ALA A 177 -19.35 -8.28 -4.98
N ILE A 178 -19.06 -9.06 -3.92
CA ILE A 178 -17.89 -8.84 -3.06
C ILE A 178 -16.59 -9.10 -3.82
N ASN A 179 -16.54 -10.11 -4.70
CA ASN A 179 -15.39 -10.29 -5.57
C ASN A 179 -15.14 -9.03 -6.44
N THR A 180 -16.20 -8.40 -6.94
CA THR A 180 -16.09 -7.16 -7.71
C THR A 180 -15.61 -6.00 -6.86
N GLU A 181 -16.19 -5.78 -5.67
CA GLU A 181 -15.76 -4.73 -4.72
C GLU A 181 -14.29 -4.90 -4.29
N LEU A 182 -13.88 -6.12 -3.90
CA LEU A 182 -12.49 -6.40 -3.51
C LEU A 182 -11.51 -6.17 -4.67
N ASN A 183 -11.91 -6.45 -5.92
CA ASN A 183 -11.10 -6.15 -7.10
C ASN A 183 -11.08 -4.65 -7.44
N MET A 184 -12.15 -3.89 -7.19
CA MET A 184 -12.11 -2.42 -7.27
C MET A 184 -11.18 -1.84 -6.19
N LEU A 185 -11.26 -2.35 -4.96
CA LEU A 185 -10.43 -1.93 -3.83
C LEU A 185 -8.94 -2.22 -4.08
N LYS A 186 -8.62 -3.43 -4.57
CA LYS A 186 -7.25 -3.82 -4.98
C LYS A 186 -6.72 -2.94 -6.13
N LYS A 187 -7.56 -2.54 -7.08
CA LYS A 187 -7.19 -1.59 -8.14
C LYS A 187 -6.95 -0.18 -7.61
N ALA A 188 -7.87 0.37 -6.81
CA ALA A 188 -7.76 1.70 -6.21
C ALA A 188 -6.50 1.83 -5.34
N MET A 189 -6.25 0.84 -4.48
CA MET A 189 -5.02 0.76 -3.68
C MET A 189 -3.78 0.74 -4.57
N LYS A 190 -3.76 -0.04 -5.67
CA LYS A 190 -2.62 -0.04 -6.61
C LYS A 190 -2.43 1.29 -7.33
N THR A 191 -3.49 2.01 -7.67
CA THR A 191 -3.39 3.37 -8.26
C THR A 191 -2.77 4.35 -7.27
N ILE A 192 -3.17 4.30 -6.00
CA ILE A 192 -2.63 5.18 -4.95
C ILE A 192 -1.17 4.79 -4.60
N ASP A 193 -0.84 3.50 -4.57
CA ASP A 193 0.52 2.96 -4.42
C ASP A 193 1.44 3.41 -5.58
N PHE A 194 0.90 3.58 -6.80
CA PHE A 194 1.62 4.17 -7.93
C PHE A 194 1.83 5.69 -7.77
N VAL A 195 0.76 6.45 -7.50
CA VAL A 195 0.82 7.93 -7.34
C VAL A 195 1.63 8.36 -6.10
N TYR A 196 1.87 7.45 -5.14
CA TYR A 196 2.76 7.68 -4.00
C TYR A 196 4.26 7.43 -4.31
N LEU A 197 4.57 6.75 -5.42
CA LEU A 197 5.94 6.35 -5.82
C LEU A 197 6.49 7.13 -7.03
N GLU A 198 5.71 8.06 -7.59
CA GLU A 198 6.05 8.94 -8.73
C GLU A 198 6.46 10.35 -8.26
#